data_AF-A0A1P9WTL2-F1
#
_entry.id   AF-A0A1P9WTL2-F1
#
_cell.length_a   1.000
_cell.length_b   1.000
_cell.length_c   1.000
_cell.angle_alpha   90.00
_cell.angle_beta   90.00
_cell.angle_gamma   90.00
#
_symmetry.space_group_name_H-M   'P 1'
#
loop_
_entity.id
_entity.type
_entity.pdbx_description
1 polymer ?
#
loop_
_entity_poly.entity_id
_entity_poly.type
_entity_poly.pdbx_seq_one_letter_code
_entity_poly.pdbx_strand_id
1 'polypeptide(L)' 'MQTAELKLKVVKEITELPDEQFIKVYDALVEVLHAPIRTPKFGSAKGLIAFMAEDFYAPLDDFKAYMP' A
#
# COMPACT_ATOMS: atom_id res chain seq x y z
N MET A 1 -7.21 6.36 -28.66
CA MET A 1 -6.11 5.81 -29.48
C MET A 1 -4.73 6.35 -29.07
N GLN A 2 -4.54 7.67 -28.91
CA GLN A 2 -3.23 8.27 -28.55
C GLN A 2 -2.54 7.73 -27.28
N THR A 3 -3.30 7.31 -26.25
CA THR A 3 -2.72 6.91 -24.95
C THR A 3 -1.98 5.57 -24.99
N ALA A 4 -2.40 4.64 -25.86
CA ALA A 4 -1.73 3.35 -26.00
C ALA A 4 -0.41 3.48 -26.76
N GLU A 5 -0.38 4.34 -27.78
CA GLU A 5 0.81 4.68 -28.55
C GLU A 5 1.87 5.35 -27.67
N LEU A 6 1.46 6.28 -26.81
CA LEU A 6 2.34 6.93 -25.83
C LEU A 6 2.96 5.92 -24.85
N LYS A 7 2.18 4.96 -24.34
CA LYS A 7 2.69 3.91 -23.44
C LYS A 7 3.75 3.04 -24.13
N LEU A 8 3.47 2.62 -25.37
CA LEU A 8 4.42 1.82 -26.17
C LEU A 8 5.72 2.59 -26.46
N LYS A 9 5.62 3.89 -26.71
CA LYS A 9 6.79 4.75 -26.92
C LYS A 9 7.68 4.82 -25.66
N VAL A 10 7.08 5.06 -24.49
CA VAL A 10 7.80 5.14 -23.22
C VAL A 10 8.50 3.81 -22.89
N VAL A 11 7.83 2.68 -23.12
CA VAL A 11 8.46 1.36 -22.90
C VAL A 11 9.69 1.16 -23.78
N LYS A 12 9.62 1.55 -25.06
CA LYS A 12 10.77 1.48 -25.98
C LYS A 12 11.93 2.34 -25.52
N GLU A 13 11.65 3.59 -25.15
CA GLU A 13 12.67 4.52 -24.66
C GLU A 13 13.37 3.97 -23.41
N ILE A 14 12.62 3.35 -22.50
CA ILE A 14 13.17 2.71 -21.29
C ILE A 14 14.05 1.50 -21.64
N THR A 15 13.64 0.67 -22.62
CA THR A 15 14.41 -0.52 -23.02
C THR A 15 15.72 -0.19 -23.75
N GLU A 16 15.82 1.01 -24.31
CA GLU A 16 17.01 1.48 -25.04
C GLU A 16 18.00 2.21 -24.13
N LEU A 17 17.65 2.45 -22.85
CA LEU A 17 18.54 3.10 -21.89
C LEU A 17 19.72 2.20 -21.51
N PRO A 18 20.94 2.75 -21.37
CA PRO A 18 22.05 2.07 -20.73
C PRO A 18 21.75 1.75 -19.26
N ASP A 19 22.28 0.64 -18.75
CA ASP A 19 22.05 0.16 -17.37
C ASP A 19 22.30 1.23 -16.31
N GLU A 20 23.37 2.02 -16.46
CA GLU A 20 23.73 3.12 -15.55
C GLU A 20 22.66 4.20 -15.46
N GLN A 21 21.93 4.44 -16.55
CA GLN A 21 20.83 5.39 -16.60
C GLN A 21 19.55 4.74 -16.12
N PHE A 22 19.29 3.49 -16.51
CA PHE A 22 18.12 2.73 -16.08
C PHE A 22 18.03 2.62 -14.56
N ILE A 23 19.14 2.31 -13.87
CA ILE A 23 19.20 2.24 -12.39
C ILE A 23 18.73 3.55 -11.75
N LYS A 24 19.03 4.72 -12.34
CA LYS A 24 18.61 6.03 -11.81
C LYS A 24 17.11 6.27 -11.93
N VAL A 25 16.45 5.64 -12.90
CA VAL A 25 15.00 5.81 -13.14
C VAL A 25 14.19 4.64 -12.56
N TYR A 26 14.84 3.55 -12.19
CA TYR A 26 14.20 2.33 -11.70
C TYR A 26 13.32 2.58 -10.49
N ASP A 27 13.85 3.27 -9.47
CA ASP A 27 13.09 3.54 -8.23
C ASP A 27 11.83 4.37 -8.51
N ALA A 28 11.94 5.39 -9.39
CA ALA A 28 10.80 6.21 -9.79
C ALA A 28 9.76 5.40 -10.59
N LEU A 29 10.20 4.47 -11.45
CA LEU A 29 9.30 3.57 -12.17
C LEU A 29 8.54 2.65 -11.21
N VAL A 30 9.24 2.08 -10.22
CA VAL A 30 8.62 1.21 -9.21
C VAL A 30 7.57 1.98 -8.40
N GLU A 31 7.84 3.22 -8.00
CA GLU A 31 6.88 4.06 -7.30
C GLU A 31 5.63 4.38 -8.13
N VAL A 32 5.80 4.67 -9.43
CA VAL A 32 4.67 4.95 -10.32
C VAL A 32 3.83 3.70 -10.57
N LEU A 33 4.46 2.55 -10.75
CA LEU A 33 3.78 1.27 -11.01
C LEU A 33 3.08 0.72 -9.75
N HIS A 34 3.66 0.96 -8.58
CA HIS A 34 3.17 0.47 -7.29
C HIS A 34 2.82 1.62 -6.35
N ALA A 35 2.14 2.65 -6.89
CA ALA A 35 1.73 3.79 -6.10
C ALA A 35 1.05 3.30 -4.81
N PRO A 36 1.54 3.71 -3.62
CA PRO A 36 1.02 3.20 -2.38
C PRO A 36 -0.46 3.53 -2.32
N ILE A 37 -1.29 2.50 -2.10
CA ILE A 37 -2.73 2.68 -1.95
C ILE A 37 -2.93 3.56 -0.71
N ARG A 38 -3.12 4.86 -0.93
CA ARG A 38 -3.48 5.82 0.12
C ARG A 38 -4.95 5.60 0.48
N THR A 39 -5.24 4.50 1.15
CA THR A 39 -6.55 4.31 1.77
C THR A 39 -6.72 5.38 2.85
N PRO A 40 -7.77 6.22 2.83
CA PRO A 40 -8.02 7.16 3.90
C PRO A 40 -8.19 6.41 5.21
N LYS A 41 -7.19 6.53 6.09
CA LYS A 41 -7.21 5.98 7.45
C LYS A 41 -7.91 6.98 8.37
N PHE A 42 -9.24 6.95 8.39
CA PHE A 42 -10.02 7.63 9.43
C PHE A 42 -10.15 6.71 10.67
N GLY A 43 -9.98 7.29 11.86
CA GLY A 43 -10.04 6.59 13.15
C GLY A 43 -8.65 6.41 13.80
N SER A 44 -8.56 6.62 15.13
CA SER A 44 -7.30 6.66 15.88
C SER A 44 -6.50 5.35 15.90
N ALA A 45 -7.13 4.23 15.58
CA ALA A 45 -6.49 2.90 15.61
C ALA A 45 -6.46 2.19 14.23
N LYS A 46 -6.98 2.81 13.17
CA LYS A 46 -7.18 2.14 11.87
C LYS A 46 -5.84 1.90 11.16
N GLY A 47 -5.45 0.63 11.07
CA GLY A 47 -4.17 0.19 10.49
C GLY A 47 -2.99 0.18 11.47
N LEU A 48 -3.24 0.38 12.77
CA LEU A 48 -2.27 0.11 13.85
C LEU A 48 -2.51 -1.27 14.48
N ILE A 49 -3.77 -1.71 14.52
CA ILE A 49 -4.13 -3.05 15.01
C ILE A 49 -4.09 -4.00 13.81
N ALA A 50 -2.99 -4.74 13.67
CA ALA A 50 -2.81 -5.75 12.62
C ALA A 50 -3.40 -7.11 12.99
N PHE A 51 -3.45 -7.41 14.29
CA PHE A 51 -3.95 -8.67 14.83
C PHE A 51 -4.82 -8.38 16.05
N MET A 52 -6.02 -8.95 16.05
CA MET A 52 -6.92 -8.96 17.19
C MET A 52 -6.83 -10.33 17.85
N ALA A 53 -6.84 -10.40 19.18
CA ALA A 53 -6.90 -11.68 19.88
C ALA A 53 -8.24 -12.40 19.55
N GLU A 54 -8.20 -13.72 19.47
CA GLU A 54 -9.37 -14.54 19.09
C GLU A 54 -10.54 -14.41 20.09
N ASP A 55 -10.22 -14.07 21.33
CA ASP A 55 -11.13 -13.90 22.46
C ASP A 55 -11.51 -12.43 22.72
N PHE A 56 -11.25 -11.51 21.78
CA PHE A 56 -11.59 -10.09 21.96
C PHE A 56 -13.09 -9.87 22.25
N TYR A 57 -13.96 -10.74 21.74
CA TYR A 57 -15.40 -10.70 22.00
C TYR A 57 -15.86 -11.63 23.12
N ALA A 58 -14.93 -12.30 23.82
CA ALA A 58 -15.27 -13.15 24.93
C ALA A 58 -15.94 -12.31 26.04
N PRO A 59 -16.98 -12.84 26.70
CA PRO A 59 -17.58 -12.18 27.84
C PRO A 59 -16.51 -11.92 28.90
N LEU A 60 -16.34 -10.65 29.28
CA LEU A 60 -15.47 -10.30 30.38
C LEU A 60 -16.20 -10.60 31.69
N ASP A 61 -16.12 -11.85 32.15
CA ASP A 61 -16.74 -12.26 33.41
C ASP A 61 -16.27 -11.39 34.59
N ASP A 62 -15.05 -10.87 34.52
CA ASP A 62 -14.45 -9.94 35.50
C ASP A 62 -15.18 -8.59 35.59
N PHE A 63 -15.91 -8.15 34.56
CA PHE A 63 -16.68 -6.90 34.63
C PHE A 63 -17.95 -7.02 35.48
N LYS A 64 -18.48 -8.24 35.67
CA LYS A 64 -19.65 -8.48 36.54
C LYS A 64 -19.34 -8.18 38.01
N ALA A 65 -18.07 -8.27 38.42
CA ALA A 65 -17.64 -7.90 39.77
C ALA A 65 -17.60 -6.37 40.00
N TYR A 66 -17.52 -5.57 38.92
CA TYR A 66 -17.38 -4.11 38.97
C TYR A 66 -18.64 -3.34 38.55
N MET A 67 -19.65 -4.02 38.01
CA MET A 67 -20.99 -3.46 37.77
C MET A 67 -22.03 -4.13 38.67
N PRO A 68 -22.29 -3.59 39.88
CA PRO A 68 -23.42 -4.01 40.72
C PRO A 68 -24.79 -3.64 40.11
#